data_AF-A0A2E8JKI3-F1
#
_entry.id   AF-A0A2E8JKI3-F1
#
_cell.length_a   1.000
_cell.length_b   1.000
_cell.length_c   1.000
_cell.angle_alpha   90.00
_cell.angle_beta   90.00
_cell.angle_gamma   90.00
#
_symmetry.space_group_name_H-M   'P 1'
#
loop_
_entity.id
_entity.type
_entity.pdbx_description
1 polymer ?
#
loop_
_entity_poly.entity_id
_entity_poly.type
_entity_poly.pdbx_seq_one_letter_code
_entity_poly.pdbx_strand_id
1 'polypeptide(L)' 'ESPALMAKPSCKVTVWVGADERPVFLDQARWLSQAWDAPLMVDEDKHHFDVIEGLVDAQSEITNCLLNI' A
#
# COMPACT_ATOMS: atom_id res chain seq x y z
N GLU A 1 16.15 -7.79 5.46
CA GLU A 1 15.69 -8.23 4.12
C GLU A 1 14.54 -7.35 3.64
N SER A 2 14.56 -6.92 2.37
CA SER A 2 13.51 -6.09 1.74
C SER A 2 12.60 -6.95 0.85
N PRO A 3 11.26 -6.84 0.93
CA PRO A 3 10.34 -7.57 0.05
C PRO A 3 10.55 -7.29 -1.44
N ALA A 4 11.02 -6.09 -1.80
CA ALA A 4 11.28 -5.72 -3.19
C ALA A 4 12.42 -6.54 -3.84
N LEU A 5 13.22 -7.26 -3.03
CA LEU A 5 14.28 -8.16 -3.49
C LEU A 5 13.84 -9.65 -3.47
N MET A 6 12.55 -9.92 -3.26
CA MET A 6 11.98 -11.25 -3.19
C MET A 6 10.99 -11.48 -4.33
N ALA A 7 10.70 -12.75 -4.63
CA ALA A 7 9.68 -13.13 -5.60
C ALA A 7 8.29 -12.66 -5.14
N LYS A 8 7.50 -12.14 -6.09
CA LYS A 8 6.09 -11.78 -5.86
C LYS A 8 5.29 -13.00 -5.39
N PRO A 9 4.39 -12.87 -4.40
CA PRO A 9 3.47 -13.94 -4.03
C PRO A 9 2.44 -14.22 -5.14
N SER A 10 1.78 -15.39 -5.08
CA SER A 10 0.76 -15.80 -6.06
C SER A 10 -0.60 -15.13 -5.86
N CYS A 11 -0.83 -14.44 -4.74
CA CYS A 11 -2.05 -13.69 -4.49
C CYS A 11 -2.04 -12.31 -5.18
N LYS A 12 -3.22 -11.69 -5.28
CA LYS A 12 -3.30 -10.27 -5.66
C LYS A 12 -2.60 -9.41 -4.61
N VAL A 13 -1.84 -8.43 -5.06
CA VAL A 13 -1.13 -7.49 -4.20
C VAL A 13 -1.43 -6.07 -4.68
N THR A 14 -1.76 -5.20 -3.74
CA THR A 14 -1.79 -3.75 -3.90
C THR A 14 -0.83 -3.17 -2.86
N VAL A 15 0.06 -2.27 -3.28
CA VAL A 15 0.91 -1.49 -2.38
C VAL A 15 0.15 -0.24 -1.98
N TRP A 16 0.04 0.03 -0.69
CA TRP A 16 -0.71 1.18 -0.14
C TRP A 16 0.21 1.99 0.76
N VAL A 17 0.24 3.31 0.57
CA VAL A 17 1.09 4.22 1.36
C VAL A 17 0.39 5.56 1.55
N GLY A 18 0.57 6.20 2.70
CA GLY A 18 0.08 7.56 2.92
C GLY A 18 0.91 8.61 2.17
N ALA A 19 0.27 9.67 1.67
CA ALA A 19 0.95 10.76 0.96
C ALA A 19 1.88 11.58 1.88
N ASP A 20 1.54 11.69 3.17
CA ASP A 20 2.27 12.47 4.18
C ASP A 20 3.32 11.62 4.93
N GLU A 21 3.70 10.49 4.34
CA GLU A 21 4.76 9.63 4.81
C GLU A 21 6.15 10.27 4.62
N ARG A 22 7.15 9.73 5.33
CA ARG A 22 8.54 10.14 5.06
C ARG A 22 8.92 9.74 3.62
N PRO A 23 9.80 10.48 2.94
CA PRO A 23 10.21 10.19 1.57
C PRO A 23 10.65 8.73 1.34
N VAL A 24 11.32 8.13 2.33
CA VAL A 24 11.78 6.74 2.24
C VAL A 24 10.63 5.72 2.15
N PHE A 25 9.49 5.98 2.78
CA PHE A 25 8.33 5.07 2.69
C PHE A 25 7.67 5.18 1.31
N LEU A 26 7.58 6.39 0.76
CA LEU A 26 7.11 6.60 -0.61
C LEU A 26 8.02 5.91 -1.64
N ASP A 27 9.34 6.03 -1.47
CA ASP A 27 10.30 5.37 -2.35
C ASP A 27 10.23 3.84 -2.23
N GLN A 28 10.15 3.31 -1.01
CA GLN A 28 9.98 1.87 -0.78
C GLN A 28 8.68 1.33 -1.40
N ALA A 29 7.57 2.06 -1.27
CA ALA A 29 6.30 1.69 -1.87
C ALA A 29 6.38 1.68 -3.42
N ARG A 30 7.01 2.71 -4.01
CA ARG A 30 7.26 2.77 -5.46
C ARG A 30 8.14 1.61 -5.94
N TRP A 31 9.24 1.33 -5.25
CA TRP A 31 10.14 0.23 -5.62
C TRP A 31 9.47 -1.13 -5.51
N LEU A 32 8.65 -1.36 -4.47
CA LEU A 32 7.93 -2.61 -4.31
C LEU A 32 6.86 -2.79 -5.39
N SER A 33 6.10 -1.73 -5.68
CA SER A 33 5.10 -1.73 -6.75
C SER A 33 5.73 -2.08 -8.11
N GLN A 34 6.88 -1.48 -8.42
CA GLN A 34 7.61 -1.77 -9.66
C GLN A 34 8.19 -3.18 -9.68
N ALA A 35 8.85 -3.61 -8.60
CA ALA A 35 9.49 -4.93 -8.51
C ALA A 35 8.47 -6.07 -8.68
N TRP A 36 7.26 -5.88 -8.19
CA TRP A 36 6.20 -6.89 -8.22
C TRP A 36 5.15 -6.64 -9.31
N ASP A 37 5.26 -5.59 -10.12
CA ASP A 37 4.20 -5.20 -11.06
C ASP A 37 2.81 -5.22 -10.37
N ALA A 38 2.72 -4.46 -9.27
CA ALA A 38 1.55 -4.38 -8.39
C ALA A 38 1.03 -2.94 -8.37
N PRO A 39 -0.30 -2.72 -8.35
CA PRO A 39 -0.87 -1.38 -8.19
C PRO A 39 -0.30 -0.66 -6.96
N LEU A 40 -0.12 0.65 -7.09
CA LEU A 40 0.29 1.54 -6.00
C LEU A 40 -0.83 2.54 -5.73
N MET A 41 -1.36 2.52 -4.52
CA MET A 41 -2.27 3.53 -4.00
C MET A 41 -1.49 4.47 -3.09
N VAL A 42 -1.63 5.78 -3.35
CA VAL A 42 -1.11 6.84 -2.49
C VAL A 42 -2.33 7.54 -1.88
N ASP A 43 -2.52 7.35 -0.57
CA ASP A 43 -3.68 7.80 0.17
C ASP A 43 -3.47 9.25 0.62
N GLU A 44 -4.27 10.18 0.08
CA GLU A 44 -4.14 11.60 0.35
C GLU A 44 -4.44 11.90 1.83
N ASP A 45 -3.72 12.89 2.41
CA ASP A 45 -3.86 13.32 3.80
C ASP A 45 -3.61 12.21 4.86
N LYS A 46 -2.98 11.09 4.48
CA LYS A 46 -2.59 10.01 5.38
C LYS A 46 -1.10 9.98 5.66
N HIS A 47 -0.76 9.76 6.92
CA HIS A 47 0.58 9.51 7.42
C HIS A 47 0.70 8.10 8.01
N HIS A 48 1.89 7.74 8.48
CA HIS A 48 2.21 6.38 8.91
C HIS A 48 1.24 5.75 9.93
N PHE A 49 0.72 6.56 10.84
CA PHE A 49 -0.07 6.07 11.96
C PHE A 49 -1.56 5.93 11.64
N ASP A 50 -2.07 6.70 10.68
CA ASP A 50 -3.50 6.79 10.38
C ASP A 50 -3.88 6.23 9.00
N VAL A 51 -2.90 5.86 8.15
CA VAL A 51 -3.13 5.18 6.87
C VAL A 51 -3.93 3.88 7.02
N ILE A 52 -3.88 3.25 8.21
CA ILE A 52 -4.63 2.03 8.52
C ILE A 52 -6.04 2.30 9.05
N GLU A 53 -6.40 3.54 9.42
CA GLU A 53 -7.70 3.84 10.05
C GLU A 53 -8.87 3.50 9.14
N GLY A 54 -8.69 3.59 7.81
CA GLY A 54 -9.71 3.18 6.85
C GLY A 54 -10.16 1.73 7.03
N LEU A 55 -9.32 0.84 7.57
CA LEU A 55 -9.67 -0.56 7.81
C LEU A 55 -10.77 -0.77 8.86
N VAL A 56 -11.10 0.27 9.64
CA VAL A 56 -12.21 0.22 10.61
C VAL A 56 -13.57 0.43 9.92
N ASP A 57 -13.59 1.07 8.75
CA ASP A 57 -14.80 1.30 7.96
C ASP A 57 -14.91 0.29 6.82
N ALA A 58 -16.03 -0.43 6.79
CA ALA A 58 -16.35 -1.40 5.75
C ALA A 58 -16.56 -0.76 4.36
N GLN A 59 -16.78 0.55 4.29
CA GLN A 59 -17.00 1.28 3.04
C GLN A 59 -15.78 2.07 2.57
N SER A 60 -14.67 2.05 3.32
CA SER A 60 -13.45 2.75 2.92
C SER A 60 -12.80 2.11 1.69
N GLU A 61 -12.01 2.90 0.98
CA GLU A 61 -11.30 2.42 -0.22
C GLU A 61 -10.30 1.30 0.10
N ILE A 62 -9.55 1.42 1.21
CA ILE A 62 -8.58 0.40 1.63
C ILE A 62 -9.27 -0.93 2.00
N THR A 63 -10.44 -0.89 2.63
CA THR A 63 -11.22 -2.09 2.96
C THR A 63 -11.81 -2.74 1.72
N ASN A 64 -12.41 -1.94 0.82
CA ASN A 64 -12.96 -2.44 -0.44
C ASN A 64 -11.85 -3.03 -1.34
N CYS A 65 -10.68 -2.38 -1.42
CA CYS A 65 -9.52 -2.89 -2.13
C CYS A 65 -9.04 -4.24 -1.56
N LEU A 66 -8.99 -4.37 -0.23
CA LEU A 66 -8.57 -5.61 0.42
C LEU A 66 -9.55 -6.76 0.16
N LEU A 67 -10.84 -6.50 0.29
CA LEU A 67 -11.89 -7.52 0.18
C LEU A 67 -12.33 -7.80 -1.26
N ASN A 68 -11.94 -6.95 -2.22
CA ASN A 68 -12.44 -6.95 -3.60
C ASN A 68 -13.98 -6.89 -3.66
N ILE A 69 -14.60 -6.02 -2.85
CA ILE A 69 -16.05 -5.80 -2.79
C ILE A 69 -16.43 -4.41 -3.32
#